data_AF-A0A4Q9DP89-F1
#
_entry.id   AF-A0A4Q9DP89-F1
#
_cell.length_a   1.000
_cell.length_b   1.000
_cell.length_c   1.000
_cell.angle_alpha   90.00
_cell.angle_beta   90.00
_cell.angle_gamma   90.00
#
_symmetry.space_group_name_H-M   'P 1'
#
loop_
_entity.id
_entity.type
_entity.pdbx_description
1 polymer ?
#
loop_
_entity_poly.entity_id
_entity_poly.type
_entity_poly.pdbx_seq_one_letter_code
_entity_poly.pdbx_strand_id
1 'polypeptide(L)'
;MRKKMIAAGLFLLLSGSTAVYAHLTGAFADFLVTVHDEQTTAKLKEEMQRTKNDIEALAPQAAELERQFAANRGAAAEKLRFYNDMGLDSWLSLMLRAQEPLDLLSAQRLVERNVSAYMQQLDTLYKEYWRLSATQETLEGHKRLLSMIGRNLNARQTFLASSRDVDLEQQANYLDIDWMSEVEPHLLKQLEHDGQLAATRVREWAAASGETPDAAGKLDERWLNEQSELEYFFRPDHVYVVYQKNDDIHVILIGQVLSGGANHTYELQFEAGFFNGFLMPDTLIQELRGFQLPREQLQAAVGTGKPVALQQAGGTLLLRSEP
;
A
#
# COMPACT_ATOMS: atom_id res chain seq x y z
N MET A 1 -35.21 -18.86 57.47
CA MET A 1 -35.36 -17.62 56.66
C MET A 1 -34.16 -17.43 55.71
N ARG A 2 -34.00 -18.31 54.71
CA ARG A 2 -32.91 -18.26 53.71
C ARG A 2 -33.42 -18.71 52.34
N LYS A 3 -34.33 -17.95 51.71
CA LYS A 3 -34.80 -18.23 50.32
C LYS A 3 -35.22 -16.98 49.52
N LYS A 4 -34.89 -15.76 49.96
CA LYS A 4 -35.32 -14.52 49.29
C LYS A 4 -34.19 -13.55 48.90
N MET A 5 -32.94 -14.03 48.76
CA MET A 5 -31.78 -13.20 48.37
C MET A 5 -31.02 -13.74 47.14
N ILE A 6 -31.71 -14.45 46.23
CA ILE A 6 -31.09 -14.88 44.95
C ILE A 6 -31.82 -14.28 43.73
N ALA A 7 -33.03 -13.73 43.90
CA ALA A 7 -33.80 -13.19 42.78
C ALA A 7 -33.41 -11.76 42.35
N ALA A 8 -32.59 -11.03 43.13
CA ALA A 8 -32.19 -9.65 42.80
C ALA A 8 -30.85 -9.55 42.03
N GLY A 9 -30.06 -10.62 41.98
CA GLY A 9 -28.77 -10.65 41.27
C GLY A 9 -28.88 -11.02 39.78
N LEU A 10 -29.97 -11.67 39.37
CA LEU A 10 -30.14 -12.14 37.99
C LEU A 10 -30.87 -11.14 37.08
N PHE A 11 -31.53 -10.12 37.64
CA PHE A 11 -32.28 -9.12 36.87
C PHE A 11 -31.46 -7.85 36.54
N LEU A 12 -30.30 -7.69 37.19
CA LEU A 12 -29.36 -6.58 36.94
C LEU A 12 -28.24 -6.93 35.95
N LEU A 13 -28.15 -8.20 35.54
CA LEU A 13 -27.20 -8.70 34.54
C LEU A 13 -27.79 -8.78 33.12
N LEU A 14 -29.09 -8.50 32.95
CA LEU A 14 -29.80 -8.53 31.66
C LEU A 14 -30.11 -7.14 31.08
N SER A 15 -29.78 -6.06 31.78
CA SER A 15 -30.08 -4.69 31.38
C SER A 15 -28.84 -3.89 30.93
N GLY A 16 -27.66 -4.53 30.90
CA GLY A 16 -26.37 -3.86 30.63
C GLY A 16 -25.92 -3.87 29.17
N SER A 17 -26.59 -4.59 28.27
CA SER A 17 -26.16 -4.74 26.87
C SER A 17 -26.95 -3.89 25.88
N THR A 18 -28.04 -3.23 26.28
CA THR A 18 -28.89 -2.47 25.32
C THR A 18 -28.47 -1.01 25.13
N ALA A 19 -27.70 -0.43 26.05
CA ALA A 19 -27.29 0.97 25.96
C ALA A 19 -26.19 1.23 24.90
N VAL A 20 -25.36 0.22 24.60
CA VAL A 20 -24.39 0.29 23.48
C VAL A 20 -25.12 0.09 22.14
N TYR A 21 -26.13 -0.80 22.10
CA TYR A 21 -26.90 -1.11 20.90
C TYR A 21 -27.80 0.04 20.41
N ALA A 22 -28.34 0.86 21.31
CA ALA A 22 -29.16 2.03 20.93
C ALA A 22 -28.32 3.22 20.40
N HIS A 23 -27.01 3.25 20.70
CA HIS A 23 -26.10 4.29 20.19
C HIS A 23 -25.54 3.96 18.80
N LEU A 24 -25.44 2.67 18.44
CA LEU A 24 -25.01 2.21 17.12
C LEU A 24 -26.14 2.27 16.08
N THR A 25 -27.35 1.84 16.43
CA THR A 25 -28.55 1.83 15.54
C THR A 25 -29.08 3.22 15.13
N GLY A 26 -28.40 4.30 15.54
CA GLY A 26 -28.66 5.67 15.07
C GLY A 26 -27.48 6.31 14.35
N ALA A 27 -26.30 5.68 14.33
CA ALA A 27 -25.08 6.29 13.84
C ALA A 27 -25.11 6.50 12.32
N PHE A 28 -25.67 5.55 11.55
CA PHE A 28 -25.93 5.76 10.13
C PHE A 28 -27.18 6.59 9.86
N ALA A 29 -28.15 6.66 10.78
CA ALA A 29 -29.37 7.46 10.60
C ALA A 29 -29.09 8.97 10.67
N ASP A 30 -28.41 9.42 11.73
CA ASP A 30 -27.96 10.83 11.85
C ASP A 30 -27.04 11.21 10.68
N PHE A 31 -26.29 10.23 10.18
CA PHE A 31 -25.37 10.39 9.06
C PHE A 31 -26.08 10.46 7.71
N LEU A 32 -27.06 9.59 7.42
CA LEU A 32 -27.83 9.63 6.18
C LEU A 32 -28.65 10.93 6.07
N VAL A 33 -29.12 11.49 7.19
CA VAL A 33 -29.77 12.81 7.23
C VAL A 33 -28.80 13.92 6.79
N THR A 34 -27.51 13.81 7.13
CA THR A 34 -26.45 14.74 6.67
C THR A 34 -25.92 14.42 5.26
N VAL A 35 -26.09 13.19 4.76
CA VAL A 35 -25.67 12.74 3.40
C VAL A 35 -26.55 13.30 2.28
N HIS A 36 -27.71 13.86 2.59
CA HIS A 36 -28.45 14.71 1.65
C HIS A 36 -27.75 16.06 1.39
N ASP A 37 -26.65 16.37 2.09
CA ASP A 37 -25.76 17.50 1.79
C ASP A 37 -24.48 17.01 1.08
N GLU A 38 -24.12 17.62 -0.05
CA GLU A 38 -23.13 17.12 -1.04
C GLU A 38 -21.67 16.98 -0.52
N GLN A 39 -21.37 17.38 0.71
CA GLN A 39 -20.02 17.54 1.24
C GLN A 39 -19.31 16.22 1.58
N THR A 40 -20.00 15.17 2.04
CA THR A 40 -19.38 13.88 2.42
C THR A 40 -18.84 13.08 1.23
N THR A 41 -19.40 13.31 0.04
CA THR A 41 -18.91 12.70 -1.22
C THR A 41 -17.81 13.53 -1.88
N ALA A 42 -17.62 14.77 -1.42
CA ALA A 42 -16.64 15.69 -2.00
C ALA A 42 -15.22 15.15 -1.82
N LYS A 43 -14.88 14.59 -0.65
CA LYS A 43 -13.55 14.04 -0.37
C LYS A 43 -13.19 12.86 -1.29
N LEU A 44 -14.09 11.87 -1.44
CA LEU A 44 -13.88 10.75 -2.39
C LEU A 44 -13.80 11.23 -3.85
N LYS A 45 -14.62 12.21 -4.25
CA LYS A 45 -14.59 12.78 -5.60
C LYS A 45 -13.31 13.58 -5.85
N GLU A 46 -12.83 14.31 -4.85
CA GLU A 46 -11.57 15.04 -4.88
C GLU A 46 -10.39 14.06 -5.03
N GLU A 47 -10.33 13.01 -4.20
CA GLU A 47 -9.31 11.97 -4.32
C GLU A 47 -9.35 11.25 -5.67
N MET A 48 -10.55 10.97 -6.18
CA MET A 48 -10.75 10.40 -7.52
C MET A 48 -10.18 11.34 -8.60
N GLN A 49 -10.44 12.65 -8.50
CA GLN A 49 -9.95 13.63 -9.46
C GLN A 49 -8.43 13.81 -9.36
N ARG A 50 -7.89 13.83 -8.15
CA ARG A 50 -6.44 13.91 -7.89
C ARG A 50 -5.71 12.72 -8.48
N THR A 51 -6.22 11.50 -8.22
CA THR A 51 -5.68 10.26 -8.77
C THR A 51 -5.74 10.24 -10.31
N LYS A 52 -6.82 10.76 -10.92
CA LYS A 52 -6.90 10.91 -12.38
C LYS A 52 -5.83 11.87 -12.92
N ASN A 53 -5.65 13.02 -12.28
CA ASN A 53 -4.62 13.99 -12.69
C ASN A 53 -3.21 13.36 -12.59
N ASP A 54 -2.95 12.57 -11.53
CA ASP A 54 -1.67 11.87 -11.37
C ASP A 54 -1.45 10.82 -12.46
N ILE A 55 -2.50 10.08 -12.86
CA ILE A 55 -2.45 9.14 -14.00
C ILE A 55 -2.13 9.90 -15.30
N GLU A 56 -2.81 11.00 -15.57
CA GLU A 56 -2.60 11.83 -16.76
C GLU A 56 -1.20 12.43 -16.82
N ALA A 57 -0.61 12.75 -15.66
CA ALA A 57 0.76 13.26 -15.57
C ALA A 57 1.82 12.15 -15.70
N LEU A 58 1.60 10.97 -15.12
CA LEU A 58 2.57 9.87 -15.08
C LEU A 58 2.55 9.03 -16.36
N ALA A 59 1.40 8.83 -17.00
CA ALA A 59 1.27 8.04 -18.22
C ALA A 59 2.24 8.47 -19.37
N PRO A 60 2.35 9.77 -19.74
CA PRO A 60 3.30 10.18 -20.78
C PRO A 60 4.76 10.01 -20.34
N GLN A 61 5.07 10.17 -19.05
CA GLN A 61 6.41 9.95 -18.52
C GLN A 61 6.81 8.48 -18.60
N ALA A 62 5.91 7.57 -18.25
CA ALA A 62 6.13 6.13 -18.38
C ALA A 62 6.36 5.73 -19.84
N ALA A 63 5.56 6.26 -20.78
CA ALA A 63 5.73 6.00 -22.21
C ALA A 63 7.08 6.53 -22.74
N GLU A 64 7.53 7.68 -22.26
CA GLU A 64 8.83 8.22 -22.62
C GLU A 64 9.98 7.37 -22.07
N LEU A 65 9.93 6.98 -20.80
CA LEU A 65 10.93 6.09 -20.17
C LEU A 65 10.97 4.73 -20.88
N GLU A 66 9.83 4.18 -21.27
CA GLU A 66 9.74 2.93 -22.03
C GLU A 66 10.41 3.06 -23.38
N ARG A 67 10.16 4.15 -24.11
CA ARG A 67 10.79 4.43 -25.40
C ARG A 67 12.31 4.56 -25.26
N GLN A 68 12.79 5.29 -24.25
CA GLN A 68 14.21 5.47 -23.97
C GLN A 68 14.88 4.13 -23.62
N PHE A 69 14.28 3.36 -22.70
CA PHE A 69 14.77 2.04 -22.32
C PHE A 69 14.82 1.09 -23.52
N ALA A 70 13.78 1.06 -24.35
CA ALA A 70 13.72 0.21 -25.54
C ALA A 70 14.84 0.54 -26.55
N ALA A 71 15.11 1.84 -26.77
CA ALA A 71 16.20 2.29 -27.63
C ALA A 71 17.58 1.87 -27.09
N ASN A 72 17.81 2.05 -25.79
CA ASN A 72 19.10 1.74 -25.15
C ASN A 72 19.33 0.22 -24.99
N ARG A 73 18.26 -0.55 -24.75
CA ARG A 73 18.33 -2.02 -24.62
C ARG A 73 18.83 -2.69 -25.90
N GLY A 74 18.39 -2.22 -27.07
CA GLY A 74 18.83 -2.77 -28.37
C GLY A 74 20.35 -2.68 -28.54
N ALA A 75 20.90 -1.48 -28.34
CA ALA A 75 22.33 -1.22 -28.45
C ALA A 75 23.17 -2.01 -27.43
N ALA A 76 22.66 -2.19 -26.20
CA ALA A 76 23.32 -3.01 -25.18
C ALA A 76 23.29 -4.51 -25.53
N ALA A 77 22.14 -5.04 -25.99
CA ALA A 77 22.02 -6.45 -26.36
C ALA A 77 22.97 -6.84 -27.50
N GLU A 78 23.13 -5.97 -28.51
CA GLU A 78 24.08 -6.17 -29.60
C GLU A 78 25.53 -6.22 -29.12
N LYS A 79 25.92 -5.29 -28.23
CA LYS A 79 27.27 -5.29 -27.63
C LYS A 79 27.52 -6.52 -26.74
N LEU A 80 26.53 -6.95 -25.97
CA LEU A 80 26.65 -8.16 -25.15
C LEU A 80 26.88 -9.39 -26.03
N ARG A 81 26.12 -9.52 -27.12
CA ARG A 81 26.26 -10.60 -28.09
C ARG A 81 27.63 -10.56 -28.75
N PHE A 82 28.13 -9.39 -29.15
CA PHE A 82 29.50 -9.24 -29.67
C PHE A 82 30.56 -9.76 -28.69
N TYR A 83 30.51 -9.37 -27.42
CA TYR A 83 31.48 -9.83 -26.41
C TYR A 83 31.36 -11.34 -26.14
N ASN A 84 30.14 -11.87 -26.14
CA ASN A 84 29.88 -13.30 -25.95
C ASN A 84 30.40 -14.15 -27.13
N ASP A 85 30.16 -13.69 -28.35
CA ASP A 85 30.40 -14.49 -29.57
C ASP A 85 31.82 -14.31 -30.12
N MET A 86 32.40 -13.11 -29.98
CA MET A 86 33.68 -12.75 -30.61
C MET A 86 34.68 -12.09 -29.64
N GLY A 87 34.31 -11.86 -28.38
CA GLY A 87 35.14 -11.10 -27.44
C GLY A 87 36.46 -11.77 -27.10
N LEU A 88 36.43 -13.06 -26.76
CA LEU A 88 37.63 -13.84 -26.43
C LEU A 88 38.55 -13.98 -27.65
N ASP A 89 37.99 -14.28 -28.83
CA ASP A 89 38.75 -14.45 -30.07
C ASP A 89 39.38 -13.13 -30.55
N SER A 90 38.64 -12.02 -30.42
CA SER A 90 39.17 -10.69 -30.74
C SER A 90 40.29 -10.29 -29.78
N TRP A 91 40.14 -10.60 -28.49
CA TRP A 91 41.17 -10.35 -27.47
C TRP A 91 42.42 -11.22 -27.70
N LEU A 92 42.25 -12.52 -27.95
CA LEU A 92 43.33 -13.44 -28.29
C LEU A 92 44.05 -13.01 -29.57
N SER A 93 43.31 -12.60 -30.60
CA SER A 93 43.89 -12.10 -31.84
C SER A 93 44.71 -10.83 -31.64
N LEU A 94 44.26 -9.91 -30.79
CA LEU A 94 45.01 -8.71 -30.40
C LEU A 94 46.32 -9.08 -29.68
N MET A 95 46.27 -10.05 -28.75
CA MET A 95 47.45 -10.52 -28.03
C MET A 95 48.46 -11.24 -28.95
N LEU A 96 47.98 -12.09 -29.87
CA LEU A 96 48.82 -12.88 -30.78
C LEU A 96 49.48 -12.03 -31.89
N ARG A 97 48.93 -10.85 -32.19
CA ARG A 97 49.46 -9.92 -33.21
C ARG A 97 50.43 -8.88 -32.65
N ALA A 98 50.51 -8.74 -31.33
CA ALA A 98 51.42 -7.81 -30.68
C ALA A 98 52.87 -8.28 -30.88
N GLN A 99 53.70 -7.43 -31.49
CA GLN A 99 55.11 -7.75 -31.75
C GLN A 99 56.01 -7.29 -30.61
N GLU A 100 55.57 -6.29 -29.83
CA GLU A 100 56.31 -5.75 -28.70
C GLU A 100 55.54 -5.88 -27.37
N PRO A 101 56.26 -6.00 -26.23
CA PRO A 101 55.62 -6.02 -24.89
C PRO A 101 54.78 -4.78 -24.59
N LEU A 102 55.13 -3.62 -25.16
CA LEU A 102 54.37 -2.39 -24.99
C LEU A 102 53.01 -2.46 -25.71
N ASP A 103 52.93 -3.15 -26.85
CA ASP A 103 51.69 -3.35 -27.61
C ASP A 103 50.71 -4.24 -26.86
N LEU A 104 51.21 -5.30 -26.19
CA LEU A 104 50.42 -6.18 -25.33
C LEU A 104 49.75 -5.39 -24.19
N LEU A 105 50.53 -4.56 -23.49
CA LEU A 105 50.02 -3.72 -22.39
C LEU A 105 49.02 -2.66 -22.87
N SER A 106 49.25 -2.09 -24.05
CA SER A 106 48.35 -1.09 -24.65
C SER A 106 47.03 -1.73 -25.07
N ALA A 107 47.08 -2.91 -25.69
CA ALA A 107 45.90 -3.68 -26.08
C ALA A 107 45.08 -4.13 -24.86
N GLN A 108 45.75 -4.60 -23.81
CA GLN A 108 45.09 -4.96 -22.55
C GLN A 108 44.35 -3.77 -21.93
N ARG A 109 45.01 -2.61 -21.78
CA ARG A 109 44.38 -1.39 -21.27
C ARG A 109 43.20 -0.94 -22.12
N LEU A 110 43.28 -1.07 -23.44
CA LEU A 110 42.20 -0.72 -24.34
C LEU A 110 40.97 -1.60 -24.11
N VAL A 111 41.18 -2.92 -24.00
CA VAL A 111 40.10 -3.88 -23.71
C VAL A 111 39.48 -3.60 -22.33
N GLU A 112 40.31 -3.43 -21.30
CA GLU A 112 39.86 -3.08 -19.95
C GLU A 112 38.99 -1.82 -19.95
N ARG A 113 39.46 -0.74 -20.60
CA ARG A 113 38.71 0.52 -20.70
C ARG A 113 37.37 0.33 -21.40
N ASN A 114 37.34 -0.45 -22.48
CA ASN A 114 36.11 -0.69 -23.24
C ASN A 114 35.11 -1.55 -22.44
N VAL A 115 35.59 -2.58 -21.74
CA VAL A 115 34.75 -3.40 -20.84
C VAL A 115 34.22 -2.55 -19.69
N SER A 116 35.05 -1.73 -19.04
CA SER A 116 34.60 -0.83 -17.97
C SER A 116 33.55 0.17 -18.47
N ALA A 117 33.76 0.79 -19.64
CA ALA A 117 32.78 1.70 -20.24
C ALA A 117 31.46 0.98 -20.57
N TYR A 118 31.53 -0.28 -21.01
CA TYR A 118 30.34 -1.08 -21.28
C TYR A 118 29.60 -1.49 -20.01
N MET A 119 30.32 -1.83 -18.93
CA MET A 119 29.71 -2.10 -17.62
C MET A 119 28.98 -0.87 -17.08
N GLN A 120 29.52 0.34 -17.27
CA GLN A 120 28.84 1.59 -16.91
C GLN A 120 27.56 1.82 -17.74
N GLN A 121 27.56 1.43 -19.02
CA GLN A 121 26.37 1.49 -19.86
C GLN A 121 25.29 0.51 -19.39
N LEU A 122 25.67 -0.71 -18.98
CA LEU A 122 24.74 -1.68 -18.41
C LEU A 122 24.17 -1.23 -17.07
N ASP A 123 24.98 -0.63 -16.19
CA ASP A 123 24.51 -0.03 -14.95
C ASP A 123 23.52 1.12 -15.19
N THR A 124 23.79 1.95 -16.21
CA THR A 124 22.85 3.01 -16.64
C THR A 124 21.54 2.41 -17.14
N LEU A 125 21.59 1.41 -18.03
CA LEU A 125 20.41 0.72 -18.55
C LEU A 125 19.60 0.04 -17.44
N TYR A 126 20.27 -0.54 -16.45
CA TYR A 126 19.64 -1.11 -15.26
C TYR A 126 18.91 -0.04 -14.46
N LYS A 127 19.54 1.11 -14.19
CA LYS A 127 18.89 2.24 -13.51
C LYS A 127 17.70 2.79 -14.28
N GLU A 128 17.78 2.85 -15.61
CA GLU A 128 16.66 3.25 -16.48
C GLU A 128 15.49 2.26 -16.38
N TYR A 129 15.77 0.96 -16.45
CA TYR A 129 14.77 -0.09 -16.25
C TYR A 129 14.07 0.05 -14.90
N TRP A 130 14.83 0.27 -13.83
CA TRP A 130 14.27 0.44 -12.49
C TRP A 130 13.35 1.64 -12.40
N ARG A 131 13.74 2.78 -12.97
CA ARG A 131 12.89 3.97 -13.02
C ARG A 131 11.61 3.71 -13.80
N LEU A 132 11.70 3.03 -14.94
CA LEU A 132 10.52 2.63 -15.72
C LEU A 132 9.60 1.72 -14.91
N SER A 133 10.15 0.65 -14.32
CA SER A 133 9.41 -0.31 -13.51
C SER A 133 8.69 0.36 -12.34
N ALA A 134 9.38 1.21 -11.57
CA ALA A 134 8.79 1.93 -10.45
C ALA A 134 7.68 2.90 -10.91
N THR A 135 7.87 3.57 -12.05
CA THR A 135 6.87 4.49 -12.62
C THR A 135 5.63 3.73 -13.09
N GLN A 136 5.81 2.58 -13.76
CA GLN A 136 4.70 1.72 -14.20
C GLN A 136 3.93 1.14 -13.00
N GLU A 137 4.65 0.71 -11.96
CA GLU A 137 4.06 0.17 -10.74
C GLU A 137 3.24 1.24 -9.99
N THR A 138 3.75 2.47 -9.91
CA THR A 138 3.00 3.62 -9.36
C THR A 138 1.74 3.91 -10.18
N LEU A 139 1.87 3.93 -11.51
CA LEU A 139 0.74 4.18 -12.41
C LEU A 139 -0.35 3.11 -12.27
N GLU A 140 0.04 1.84 -12.20
CA GLU A 140 -0.89 0.74 -11.99
C GLU A 140 -1.53 0.80 -10.60
N GLY A 141 -0.76 1.17 -9.58
CA GLY A 141 -1.29 1.48 -8.25
C GLY A 141 -2.38 2.55 -8.28
N HIS A 142 -2.17 3.66 -8.99
CA HIS A 142 -3.18 4.71 -9.13
C HIS A 142 -4.43 4.23 -9.87
N LYS A 143 -4.28 3.44 -10.93
CA LYS A 143 -5.43 2.85 -11.65
C LYS A 143 -6.24 1.90 -10.77
N ARG A 144 -5.58 1.05 -9.98
CA ARG A 144 -6.24 0.15 -9.03
C ARG A 144 -6.99 0.93 -7.96
N LEU A 145 -6.36 1.96 -7.37
CA LEU A 145 -7.01 2.86 -6.40
C LEU A 145 -8.24 3.53 -7.00
N LEU A 146 -8.13 4.05 -8.23
CA LEU A 146 -9.24 4.69 -8.94
C LEU A 146 -10.39 3.72 -9.21
N SER A 147 -10.08 2.51 -9.65
CA SER A 147 -11.05 1.44 -9.88
C SER A 147 -11.81 1.10 -8.60
N MET A 148 -11.07 0.97 -7.49
CA MET A 148 -11.62 0.68 -6.17
C MET A 148 -12.54 1.78 -5.65
N ILE A 149 -12.12 3.06 -5.72
CA ILE A 149 -12.98 4.20 -5.37
C ILE A 149 -14.26 4.20 -6.25
N GLY A 150 -14.10 3.92 -7.54
CA GLY A 150 -15.21 3.78 -8.48
C GLY A 150 -16.21 2.70 -8.09
N ARG A 151 -15.73 1.51 -7.67
CA ARG A 151 -16.60 0.43 -7.17
C ARG A 151 -17.37 0.84 -5.91
N ASN A 152 -16.72 1.52 -4.96
CA ASN A 152 -17.37 2.00 -3.73
C ASN A 152 -18.49 3.00 -4.03
N LEU A 153 -18.26 3.94 -4.96
CA LEU A 153 -19.29 4.89 -5.40
C LEU A 153 -20.43 4.20 -6.18
N ASN A 154 -20.12 3.15 -6.94
CA ASN A 154 -21.14 2.36 -7.63
C ASN A 154 -22.01 1.57 -6.63
N ALA A 155 -21.42 0.97 -5.60
CA ALA A 155 -22.14 0.27 -4.55
C ALA A 155 -23.18 1.19 -3.87
N ARG A 156 -22.82 2.45 -3.63
CA ARG A 156 -23.77 3.47 -3.16
C ARG A 156 -24.94 3.67 -4.10
N GLN A 157 -24.69 3.81 -5.40
CA GLN A 157 -25.74 4.02 -6.39
C GLN A 157 -26.68 2.83 -6.46
N THR A 158 -26.14 1.61 -6.40
CA THR A 158 -26.92 0.38 -6.32
C THR A 158 -27.79 0.34 -5.07
N PHE A 159 -27.21 0.64 -3.90
CA PHE A 159 -27.94 0.68 -2.62
C PHE A 159 -29.06 1.72 -2.64
N LEU A 160 -28.78 2.95 -3.07
CA LEU A 160 -29.78 4.02 -3.18
C LEU A 160 -30.86 3.70 -4.23
N ALA A 161 -30.54 2.90 -5.25
CA ALA A 161 -31.50 2.48 -6.26
C ALA A 161 -32.41 1.35 -5.74
N SER A 162 -31.89 0.40 -4.96
CA SER A 162 -32.66 -0.71 -4.39
C SER A 162 -33.53 -0.29 -3.20
N SER A 163 -33.19 0.83 -2.54
CA SER A 163 -33.88 1.32 -1.34
C SER A 163 -34.75 2.57 -1.56
N ARG A 164 -35.09 2.89 -2.82
CA ARG A 164 -35.87 4.11 -3.15
C ARG A 164 -37.26 4.20 -2.49
N ASP A 165 -37.86 3.05 -2.20
CA ASP A 165 -39.23 2.96 -1.70
C ASP A 165 -39.32 2.92 -0.17
N VAL A 166 -38.18 2.92 0.53
CA VAL A 166 -38.10 2.94 1.99
C VAL A 166 -37.61 4.30 2.49
N ASP A 167 -38.08 4.69 3.66
CA ASP A 167 -37.65 5.94 4.29
C ASP A 167 -36.18 5.87 4.76
N LEU A 168 -35.64 7.02 5.11
CA LEU A 168 -34.24 7.19 5.46
C LEU A 168 -33.85 6.43 6.74
N GLU A 169 -34.78 6.32 7.70
CA GLU A 169 -34.57 5.57 8.94
C GLU A 169 -34.44 4.07 8.65
N GLN A 170 -35.27 3.54 7.73
CA GLN A 170 -35.19 2.16 7.30
C GLN A 170 -33.95 1.88 6.44
N GLN A 171 -33.50 2.84 5.61
CA GLN A 171 -32.21 2.74 4.91
C GLN A 171 -31.02 2.67 5.87
N ALA A 172 -31.02 3.51 6.91
CA ALA A 172 -30.00 3.49 7.95
C ALA A 172 -29.96 2.14 8.66
N ASN A 173 -31.12 1.62 9.04
CA ASN A 173 -31.25 0.32 9.68
C ASN A 173 -30.68 -0.82 8.82
N TYR A 174 -30.84 -0.77 7.49
CA TYR A 174 -30.21 -1.78 6.62
C TYR A 174 -28.68 -1.69 6.63
N LEU A 175 -28.12 -0.48 6.57
CA LEU A 175 -26.66 -0.29 6.69
C LEU A 175 -26.14 -0.74 8.04
N ASP A 176 -26.86 -0.46 9.13
CA ASP A 176 -26.52 -0.90 10.48
C ASP A 176 -26.52 -2.43 10.58
N ILE A 177 -27.57 -3.09 10.07
CA ILE A 177 -27.67 -4.55 10.07
C ILE A 177 -26.51 -5.15 9.29
N ASP A 178 -26.28 -4.70 8.05
CA ASP A 178 -25.21 -5.22 7.21
C ASP A 178 -23.83 -4.99 7.85
N TRP A 179 -23.61 -3.82 8.45
CA TRP A 179 -22.38 -3.52 9.18
C TRP A 179 -22.15 -4.53 10.31
N MET A 180 -23.13 -4.69 11.19
CA MET A 180 -23.00 -5.54 12.38
C MET A 180 -22.95 -7.03 12.07
N SER A 181 -23.67 -7.51 11.05
CA SER A 181 -23.75 -8.95 10.76
C SER A 181 -22.71 -9.41 9.74
N GLU A 182 -22.37 -8.60 8.75
CA GLU A 182 -21.58 -9.05 7.59
C GLU A 182 -20.21 -8.37 7.46
N VAL A 183 -20.03 -7.18 8.05
CA VAL A 183 -18.82 -6.37 7.86
C VAL A 183 -17.92 -6.39 9.09
N GLU A 184 -18.37 -5.79 10.19
CA GLU A 184 -17.55 -5.49 11.35
C GLU A 184 -16.84 -6.70 11.95
N PRO A 185 -17.50 -7.83 12.23
CA PRO A 185 -16.82 -8.99 12.82
C PRO A 185 -15.73 -9.55 11.91
N HIS A 186 -15.94 -9.51 10.60
CA HIS A 186 -15.01 -10.04 9.61
C HIS A 186 -13.84 -9.08 9.38
N LEU A 187 -14.13 -7.78 9.23
CA LEU A 187 -13.14 -6.74 9.06
C LEU A 187 -12.21 -6.65 10.26
N LEU A 188 -12.75 -6.66 11.48
CA LEU A 188 -11.95 -6.64 12.72
C LEU A 188 -11.02 -7.85 12.79
N LYS A 189 -11.53 -9.04 12.45
CA LYS A 189 -10.73 -10.27 12.45
C LYS A 189 -9.59 -10.20 11.43
N GLN A 190 -9.83 -9.66 10.24
CA GLN A 190 -8.80 -9.52 9.21
C GLN A 190 -7.76 -8.46 9.59
N LEU A 191 -8.20 -7.31 10.11
CA LEU A 191 -7.28 -6.27 10.63
C LEU A 191 -6.41 -6.81 11.77
N GLU A 192 -6.98 -7.61 12.67
CA GLU A 192 -6.23 -8.27 13.75
C GLU A 192 -5.22 -9.27 13.19
N HIS A 193 -5.63 -10.11 12.25
CA HIS A 193 -4.75 -11.06 11.57
C HIS A 193 -3.57 -10.34 10.90
N ASP A 194 -3.83 -9.27 10.17
CA ASP A 194 -2.81 -8.51 9.46
C ASP A 194 -1.90 -7.76 10.43
N GLY A 195 -2.44 -7.27 11.54
CA GLY A 195 -1.66 -6.73 12.65
C GLY A 195 -0.70 -7.78 13.24
N GLN A 196 -1.16 -9.02 13.43
CA GLN A 196 -0.32 -10.12 13.89
C GLN A 196 0.73 -10.51 12.85
N LEU A 197 0.38 -10.58 11.57
CA LEU A 197 1.32 -10.83 10.47
C LEU A 197 2.43 -9.77 10.45
N ALA A 198 2.04 -8.50 10.43
CA ALA A 198 2.97 -7.37 10.43
C ALA A 198 3.89 -7.38 11.65
N ALA A 199 3.36 -7.69 12.84
CA ALA A 199 4.15 -7.70 14.08
C ALA A 199 5.08 -8.91 14.22
N THR A 200 4.73 -10.07 13.68
CA THR A 200 5.51 -11.31 13.85
C THR A 200 6.46 -11.60 12.70
N ARG A 201 6.11 -11.18 11.48
CA ARG A 201 6.86 -11.45 10.24
C ARG A 201 7.48 -10.17 9.66
N VAL A 202 7.64 -9.12 10.46
CA VAL A 202 8.24 -7.85 10.02
C VAL A 202 9.61 -8.02 9.37
N ARG A 203 10.40 -9.02 9.80
CA ARG A 203 11.73 -9.30 9.21
C ARG A 203 11.65 -9.90 7.81
N GLU A 204 10.58 -10.64 7.52
CA GLU A 204 10.33 -11.17 6.19
C GLU A 204 9.74 -10.08 5.29
N TRP A 205 8.94 -9.18 5.87
CA TRP A 205 8.37 -8.04 5.17
C TRP A 205 9.41 -6.96 4.82
N ALA A 206 10.33 -6.69 5.74
CA ALA A 206 11.38 -5.68 5.58
C ALA A 206 12.46 -6.18 4.62
N ALA A 207 12.48 -5.61 3.42
CA ALA A 207 13.56 -5.82 2.46
C ALA A 207 14.61 -4.70 2.60
N ALA A 208 15.89 -5.04 2.38
CA ALA A 208 16.93 -4.01 2.24
C ALA A 208 16.61 -3.10 1.06
N SER A 209 16.67 -1.77 1.27
CA SER A 209 16.46 -0.82 0.18
C SER A 209 17.78 -0.62 -0.57
N GLY A 210 18.01 -1.43 -1.61
CA GLY A 210 19.10 -1.19 -2.55
C GLY A 210 18.84 -0.03 -3.53
N GLU A 211 17.66 0.59 -3.45
CA GLU A 211 17.09 1.47 -4.46
C GLU A 211 17.12 2.95 -4.07
N THR A 212 17.11 3.26 -2.76
CA THR A 212 17.12 4.64 -2.25
C THR A 212 18.38 4.87 -1.41
N PRO A 213 19.28 5.79 -1.79
CA PRO A 213 20.58 5.99 -1.11
C PRO A 213 20.50 6.21 0.40
N ASP A 214 19.38 6.75 0.89
CA ASP A 214 19.17 7.10 2.30
C ASP A 214 18.19 6.17 3.04
N ALA A 215 17.55 5.23 2.33
CA ALA A 215 16.67 4.26 2.97
C ALA A 215 17.49 3.02 3.33
N ALA A 216 17.43 2.64 4.60
CA ALA A 216 18.08 1.43 5.04
C ALA A 216 17.24 0.18 4.71
N GLY A 217 15.92 0.33 4.60
CA GLY A 217 15.00 -0.74 4.23
C GLY A 217 13.69 -0.22 3.63
N LYS A 218 12.83 -1.15 3.19
CA LYS A 218 11.47 -0.86 2.72
C LYS A 218 10.49 -1.97 3.11
N LEU A 219 9.23 -1.59 3.33
CA LEU A 219 8.10 -2.49 3.55
C LEU A 219 7.15 -2.36 2.35
N ASP A 220 7.08 -3.38 1.51
CA ASP A 220 6.33 -3.35 0.24
C ASP A 220 4.85 -3.70 0.46
N GLU A 221 3.91 -2.93 -0.12
CA GLU A 221 2.47 -3.22 0.01
C GLU A 221 2.11 -4.60 -0.56
N ARG A 222 2.83 -5.07 -1.59
CA ARG A 222 2.55 -6.35 -2.26
C ARG A 222 2.73 -7.52 -1.33
N TRP A 223 3.75 -7.48 -0.48
CA TRP A 223 3.98 -8.54 0.51
C TRP A 223 2.79 -8.70 1.45
N LEU A 224 2.19 -7.58 1.89
CA LEU A 224 1.03 -7.62 2.77
C LEU A 224 -0.21 -8.11 2.01
N ASN A 225 -0.43 -7.62 0.79
CA ASN A 225 -1.55 -8.02 -0.07
C ASN A 225 -1.51 -9.50 -0.50
N GLU A 226 -0.33 -10.11 -0.60
CA GLU A 226 -0.19 -11.55 -0.90
C GLU A 226 -0.55 -12.45 0.29
N GLN A 227 -0.59 -11.90 1.50
CA GLN A 227 -0.79 -12.65 2.75
C GLN A 227 -2.11 -12.27 3.45
N SER A 228 -2.77 -11.21 3.01
CA SER A 228 -3.98 -10.66 3.59
C SER A 228 -5.20 -10.92 2.70
N GLU A 229 -6.38 -10.98 3.33
CA GLU A 229 -7.68 -10.91 2.63
C GLU A 229 -8.13 -9.47 2.35
N LEU A 230 -7.46 -8.48 2.96
CA LEU A 230 -7.62 -7.05 2.71
C LEU A 230 -6.64 -6.60 1.61
N GLU A 231 -7.07 -5.61 0.83
CA GLU A 231 -6.20 -4.96 -0.15
C GLU A 231 -5.70 -3.61 0.39
N TYR A 232 -4.38 -3.46 0.45
CA TYR A 232 -3.67 -2.29 0.91
C TYR A 232 -3.09 -1.49 -0.26
N PHE A 233 -3.22 -0.18 -0.17
CA PHE A 233 -2.60 0.78 -1.09
C PHE A 233 -1.83 1.83 -0.29
N PHE A 234 -0.50 1.77 -0.34
CA PHE A 234 0.38 2.73 0.30
C PHE A 234 0.62 3.90 -0.64
N ARG A 235 0.27 5.10 -0.20
CA ARG A 235 0.49 6.35 -0.92
C ARG A 235 1.33 7.30 -0.06
N PRO A 236 1.98 8.29 -0.68
CA PRO A 236 2.85 9.23 0.03
C PRO A 236 2.16 9.96 1.19
N ASP A 237 0.85 10.16 1.08
CA ASP A 237 0.01 10.87 2.04
C ASP A 237 -0.80 9.90 2.93
N HIS A 238 -1.41 8.87 2.36
CA HIS A 238 -2.30 7.96 3.10
C HIS A 238 -2.06 6.48 2.77
N VAL A 239 -2.53 5.61 3.65
CA VAL A 239 -2.72 4.19 3.41
C VAL A 239 -4.21 3.93 3.27
N TYR A 240 -4.60 3.29 2.16
CA TYR A 240 -5.97 2.84 1.94
C TYR A 240 -6.03 1.34 2.21
N VAL A 241 -7.06 0.90 2.92
CA VAL A 241 -7.32 -0.50 3.23
C VAL A 241 -8.71 -0.84 2.76
N VAL A 242 -8.85 -1.93 2.02
CA VAL A 242 -10.08 -2.26 1.32
C VAL A 242 -10.54 -3.64 1.74
N TYR A 243 -11.76 -3.68 2.22
CA TYR A 243 -12.47 -4.91 2.49
C TYR A 243 -13.61 -5.04 1.49
N GLN A 244 -13.65 -6.17 0.80
CA GLN A 244 -14.71 -6.48 -0.14
C GLN A 244 -15.27 -7.86 0.16
N LYS A 245 -16.60 -7.95 0.27
CA LYS A 245 -17.33 -9.20 0.38
C LYS A 245 -18.42 -9.22 -0.67
N ASN A 246 -18.24 -10.06 -1.69
CA ASN A 246 -19.10 -10.11 -2.88
C ASN A 246 -19.18 -8.73 -3.58
N ASP A 247 -20.23 -8.49 -4.38
CA ASP A 247 -20.42 -7.22 -5.11
C ASP A 247 -21.18 -6.15 -4.31
N ASP A 248 -21.79 -6.54 -3.18
CA ASP A 248 -22.72 -5.69 -2.41
C ASP A 248 -22.10 -5.06 -1.16
N ILE A 249 -20.95 -5.55 -0.69
CA ILE A 249 -20.25 -5.02 0.50
C ILE A 249 -18.86 -4.57 0.11
N HIS A 250 -18.61 -3.27 0.27
CA HIS A 250 -17.33 -2.66 -0.04
C HIS A 250 -16.99 -1.58 0.99
N VAL A 251 -15.92 -1.78 1.74
CA VAL A 251 -15.40 -0.84 2.74
C VAL A 251 -14.04 -0.32 2.30
N ILE A 252 -13.85 1.00 2.39
CA ILE A 252 -12.56 1.66 2.25
C ILE A 252 -12.21 2.30 3.57
N LEU A 253 -11.05 2.02 4.14
CA LEU A 253 -10.50 2.75 5.27
C LEU A 253 -9.32 3.60 4.77
N ILE A 254 -9.22 4.82 5.27
CA ILE A 254 -8.15 5.77 4.92
C ILE A 254 -7.44 6.12 6.22
N GLY A 255 -6.13 5.93 6.25
CA GLY A 255 -5.33 6.20 7.44
C GLY A 255 -3.91 6.63 7.14
N GLN A 256 -3.13 6.83 8.19
CA GLN A 256 -1.72 7.19 8.12
C GLN A 256 -0.92 6.32 9.08
N VAL A 257 0.34 6.04 8.72
CA VAL A 257 1.26 5.32 9.59
C VAL A 257 1.96 6.33 10.47
N LEU A 258 1.52 6.43 11.72
CA LEU A 258 2.00 7.42 12.66
C LEU A 258 2.98 6.82 13.66
N SER A 259 3.93 7.64 14.09
CA SER A 259 4.80 7.35 15.22
C SER A 259 3.96 7.35 16.49
N GLY A 260 3.67 6.17 17.04
CA GLY A 260 2.90 5.96 18.27
C GLY A 260 3.68 6.38 19.52
N GLY A 261 3.94 7.69 19.66
CA GLY A 261 4.49 8.36 20.85
C GLY A 261 5.35 7.50 21.79
N ALA A 262 4.97 7.46 23.06
CA ALA A 262 5.71 6.83 24.16
C ALA A 262 5.89 5.30 24.06
N ASN A 263 5.21 4.62 23.13
CA ASN A 263 5.17 3.16 23.05
C ASN A 263 6.19 2.56 22.08
N HIS A 264 7.09 3.36 21.49
CA HIS A 264 8.11 2.88 20.55
C HIS A 264 7.54 2.03 19.40
N THR A 265 6.31 2.30 18.97
CA THR A 265 5.66 1.63 17.84
C THR A 265 5.36 2.63 16.72
N TYR A 266 5.21 2.10 15.51
CA TYR A 266 4.47 2.76 14.43
C TYR A 266 3.11 2.09 14.32
N GLU A 267 2.06 2.87 14.09
CA GLU A 267 0.69 2.36 14.03
C GLU A 267 -0.01 2.94 12.81
N LEU A 268 -0.68 2.09 12.04
CA LEU A 268 -1.65 2.54 11.04
C LEU A 268 -2.92 2.98 11.77
N GLN A 269 -3.16 4.29 11.78
CA GLN A 269 -4.34 4.91 12.38
C GLN A 269 -5.31 5.33 11.29
N PHE A 270 -6.56 4.89 11.39
CA PHE A 270 -7.61 5.26 10.44
C PHE A 270 -8.22 6.61 10.83
N GLU A 271 -8.40 7.47 9.82
CA GLU A 271 -8.95 8.81 9.96
C GLU A 271 -10.34 8.93 9.33
N ALA A 272 -10.63 8.08 8.35
CA ALA A 272 -11.92 8.03 7.68
C ALA A 272 -12.19 6.62 7.16
N GLY A 273 -13.46 6.30 6.97
CA GLY A 273 -13.86 5.06 6.30
C GLY A 273 -15.15 5.24 5.52
N PHE A 274 -15.36 4.42 4.50
CA PHE A 274 -16.52 4.46 3.64
C PHE A 274 -17.08 3.07 3.46
N PHE A 275 -18.30 2.84 3.90
CA PHE A 275 -19.05 1.62 3.66
C PHE A 275 -20.05 1.85 2.53
N ASN A 276 -19.89 1.13 1.42
CA ASN A 276 -20.73 1.25 0.23
C ASN A 276 -20.90 2.71 -0.24
N GLY A 277 -19.82 3.51 -0.20
CA GLY A 277 -19.81 4.92 -0.61
C GLY A 277 -20.45 5.89 0.38
N PHE A 278 -20.94 5.40 1.53
CA PHE A 278 -21.33 6.22 2.66
C PHE A 278 -20.15 6.35 3.61
N LEU A 279 -19.79 7.59 3.97
CA LEU A 279 -18.77 7.81 4.99
C LEU A 279 -19.26 7.22 6.32
N MET A 280 -18.36 6.61 7.05
CA MET A 280 -18.64 5.96 8.32
C MET A 280 -18.58 6.98 9.46
N PRO A 281 -19.42 6.82 10.49
CA PRO A 281 -19.31 7.58 11.72
C PRO A 281 -17.94 7.39 12.41
N ASP A 282 -17.40 8.46 13.01
CA ASP A 282 -16.11 8.44 13.71
C ASP A 282 -16.06 7.37 14.81
N THR A 283 -17.20 7.06 15.45
CA THR A 283 -17.30 6.02 16.48
C THR A 283 -16.92 4.64 15.93
N LEU A 284 -17.33 4.31 14.70
CA LEU A 284 -16.94 3.05 14.06
C LEU A 284 -15.45 3.06 13.70
N ILE A 285 -14.92 4.21 13.26
CA ILE A 285 -13.50 4.35 12.91
C ILE A 285 -12.60 4.17 14.12
N GLN A 286 -12.98 4.67 15.30
CA GLN A 286 -12.19 4.55 16.53
C GLN A 286 -12.01 3.10 17.01
N GLU A 287 -12.93 2.21 16.64
CA GLU A 287 -12.84 0.79 16.99
C GLU A 287 -11.92 0.01 16.04
N LEU A 288 -11.73 0.51 14.82
CA LEU A 288 -10.85 -0.09 13.82
C LEU A 288 -9.40 0.30 14.08
N ARG A 289 -8.54 -0.70 14.22
CA ARG A 289 -7.09 -0.50 14.38
C ARG A 289 -6.35 -1.18 13.25
N GLY A 290 -5.42 -0.45 12.63
CA GLY A 290 -4.50 -1.03 11.67
C GLY A 290 -3.37 -1.80 12.36
N PHE A 291 -2.39 -2.22 11.57
CA PHE A 291 -1.22 -2.91 12.09
C PHE A 291 -0.37 -2.00 12.99
N GLN A 292 0.35 -2.64 13.92
CA GLN A 292 1.35 -1.99 14.76
C GLN A 292 2.72 -2.63 14.51
N LEU A 293 3.73 -1.79 14.29
CA LEU A 293 5.10 -2.18 14.02
C LEU A 293 6.02 -1.74 15.16
N PRO A 294 6.56 -2.67 15.94
CA PRO A 294 7.53 -2.34 16.98
C PRO A 294 8.82 -1.78 16.36
N ARG A 295 9.27 -0.60 16.80
CA ARG A 295 10.47 0.05 16.27
C ARG A 295 11.71 -0.81 16.43
N GLU A 296 11.85 -1.50 17.57
CA GLU A 296 12.99 -2.39 17.84
C GLU A 296 13.08 -3.52 16.82
N GLN A 297 11.94 -4.09 16.43
CA GLN A 297 11.92 -5.16 15.43
C GLN A 297 12.24 -4.63 14.03
N LEU A 298 11.77 -3.43 13.68
CA LEU A 298 12.14 -2.77 12.43
C LEU A 298 13.64 -2.44 12.39
N GLN A 299 14.19 -1.89 13.47
CA GLN A 299 15.63 -1.62 13.58
C GLN A 299 16.46 -2.90 13.44
N ALA A 300 16.03 -3.98 14.10
CA ALA A 300 16.67 -5.28 14.00
C ALA A 300 16.58 -5.89 12.59
N ALA A 301 15.45 -5.68 11.90
CA ALA A 301 15.25 -6.18 10.54
C ALA A 301 16.18 -5.50 9.53
N VAL A 302 16.47 -4.21 9.73
CA VAL A 302 17.30 -3.43 8.81
C VAL A 302 18.78 -3.45 9.21
N GLY A 303 19.11 -3.83 10.44
CA GLY A 303 20.48 -4.05 10.89
C GLY A 303 21.32 -2.77 11.07
N THR A 304 20.70 -1.60 11.17
CA THR A 304 21.40 -0.30 11.21
C THR A 304 21.91 0.09 12.60
N GLY A 305 21.41 -0.55 13.66
CA GLY A 305 21.74 -0.19 15.06
C GLY A 305 21.34 1.24 15.46
N LYS A 306 20.71 2.00 14.57
CA LYS A 306 20.24 3.37 14.75
C LYS A 306 18.71 3.40 14.78
N PRO A 307 18.09 4.43 15.40
CA PRO A 307 16.66 4.67 15.25
C PRO A 307 16.27 4.77 13.78
N VAL A 308 15.10 4.20 13.46
CA VAL A 308 14.56 4.18 12.10
C VAL A 308 13.28 4.96 12.09
N ALA A 309 13.19 5.95 11.19
CA ALA A 309 11.99 6.69 10.82
C ALA A 309 11.25 5.98 9.68
N LEU A 310 9.91 5.98 9.73
CA LEU A 310 9.08 5.55 8.61
C LEU A 310 8.67 6.74 7.75
N GLN A 311 8.78 6.58 6.43
CA GLN A 311 8.23 7.51 5.46
C GLN A 311 7.30 6.76 4.51
N GLN A 312 6.07 7.24 4.38
CA GLN A 312 5.13 6.76 3.36
C GLN A 312 5.58 7.16 1.95
N ALA A 313 5.54 6.20 1.03
CA ALA A 313 5.79 6.39 -0.40
C ALA A 313 4.79 5.57 -1.22
N GLY A 314 4.74 5.80 -2.52
CA GLY A 314 3.90 4.99 -3.42
C GLY A 314 4.32 3.52 -3.38
N GLY A 315 3.42 2.64 -2.97
CA GLY A 315 3.63 1.19 -2.92
C GLY A 315 4.46 0.69 -1.73
N THR A 316 4.99 1.57 -0.87
CA THR A 316 5.92 1.15 0.17
C THR A 316 5.99 2.10 1.37
N LEU A 317 6.39 1.57 2.52
CA LEU A 317 6.89 2.36 3.66
C LEU A 317 8.42 2.27 3.69
N LEU A 318 9.08 3.40 3.51
CA LEU A 318 10.54 3.50 3.53
C LEU A 318 11.05 3.60 4.96
N LEU A 319 12.08 2.81 5.27
CA LEU A 319 12.76 2.79 6.56
C LEU A 319 14.03 3.64 6.43
N ARG A 320 14.03 4.85 7.00
CA ARG A 320 15.19 5.76 6.98
C ARG A 320 15.91 5.72 8.31
N SER A 321 17.24 5.63 8.30
CA SER A 321 18.02 5.82 9.53
C SER A 321 17.92 7.28 9.94
N GLU A 322 17.59 7.53 11.21
CA GLU A 322 17.72 8.88 11.77
C GLU A 322 19.22 9.27 11.80
N PRO A 323 19.54 10.55 11.52
CA PRO A 323 20.92 11.03 11.44
C PRO A 323 21.75 10.74 12.69
#